data_AF-A0A2M8NEM7-F1
#
_entry.id   AF-A0A2M8NEM7-F1
#
_cell.length_a   1.000
_cell.length_b   1.000
_cell.length_c   1.000
_cell.angle_alpha   90.00
_cell.angle_beta   90.00
_cell.angle_gamma   90.00
#
_symmetry.space_group_name_H-M   'P 1'
#
loop_
_entity.id
_entity.type
_entity.pdbx_description
1 polymer ?
#
loop_
_entity_poly.entity_id
_entity_poly.type
_entity_poly.pdbx_seq_one_letter_code
_entity_poly.pdbx_strand_id
1 'polypeptide(L)'
;IPLGVWTIPITAGWIFVVSKTMDTIDGLDGLAAGVSAIAALALALMALQAADMLDQPYPNWLIAITAAAIAGAAGGFLRYNFNPARIFMGTGGAQFLGFMLAGLSVIGAFKTAT
;
A
#
# COMPACT_ATOMS: atom_id res chain seq x y z
N ILE A 1 9.65 -19.91 6.63
CA ILE A 1 11.05 -19.70 7.10
C ILE A 1 11.06 -18.60 8.15
N PRO A 2 11.41 -18.88 9.41
CA PRO A 2 11.55 -17.84 10.43
C PRO A 2 12.84 -17.04 10.18
N LEU A 3 12.70 -15.73 9.93
CA LEU A 3 13.82 -14.83 9.62
C LEU A 3 14.54 -14.29 10.87
N GLY A 4 13.96 -14.47 12.07
CA GLY A 4 14.56 -14.02 13.32
C GLY A 4 14.89 -12.52 13.31
N VAL A 5 16.10 -12.16 13.77
CA VAL A 5 16.59 -10.77 13.83
C VAL A 5 16.62 -10.10 12.45
N TRP A 6 16.79 -10.87 11.37
CA TRP A 6 16.81 -10.34 9.99
C TRP A 6 15.45 -9.81 9.54
N THR A 7 14.36 -10.13 10.23
CA THR A 7 13.03 -9.59 9.91
C THR A 7 13.02 -8.07 9.93
N ILE A 8 13.67 -7.45 10.92
CA ILE A 8 13.68 -5.99 11.12
C ILE A 8 14.36 -5.25 9.95
N PRO A 9 15.61 -5.55 9.59
CA PRO A 9 16.27 -4.85 8.48
C PRO A 9 15.61 -5.14 7.12
N ILE A 10 15.05 -6.35 6.93
CA ILE A 10 14.36 -6.71 5.68
C ILE A 10 13.05 -5.91 5.54
N THR A 11 12.23 -5.84 6.59
CA THR A 11 10.98 -5.07 6.54
C THR A 11 11.25 -3.57 6.46
N ALA A 12 12.25 -3.06 7.18
CA ALA A 12 12.68 -1.67 7.07
C ALA A 12 13.16 -1.33 5.66
N GLY A 13 13.98 -2.21 5.05
CA GLY A 13 14.43 -2.07 3.67
C GLY A 13 13.27 -2.11 2.68
N TRP A 14 12.31 -3.01 2.86
CA TRP A 14 11.10 -3.09 2.04
C TRP A 14 10.31 -1.78 2.07
N ILE A 15 10.00 -1.28 3.26
CA ILE A 15 9.27 -0.01 3.44
C ILE A 15 10.04 1.14 2.78
N PHE A 16 11.34 1.25 3.04
CA PHE A 16 12.17 2.29 2.46
C PHE A 16 12.18 2.26 0.93
N VAL A 17 12.39 1.08 0.33
CA VAL A 17 12.43 0.91 -1.12
C VAL A 17 11.09 1.27 -1.76
N VAL A 18 9.98 0.79 -1.21
CA VAL A 18 8.64 1.08 -1.75
C VAL A 18 8.31 2.56 -1.63
N SER A 19 8.52 3.17 -0.46
CA SER A 19 8.29 4.61 -0.25
C SER A 19 9.12 5.47 -1.20
N LYS A 20 10.41 5.15 -1.38
CA LYS A 20 11.27 5.93 -2.27
C LYS A 20 10.96 5.70 -3.75
N THR A 21 10.54 4.50 -4.11
CA THR A 21 10.08 4.19 -5.47
C THR A 21 8.83 4.99 -5.80
N MET A 22 7.86 5.10 -4.88
CA MET A 22 6.66 5.91 -5.09
C MET A 22 6.98 7.39 -5.29
N ASP A 23 7.89 7.94 -4.47
CA ASP A 23 8.39 9.30 -4.64
C ASP A 23 9.11 9.52 -5.98
N THR A 24 9.76 8.48 -6.53
CA THR A 24 10.46 8.57 -7.83
C THR A 24 9.50 8.56 -9.02
N ILE A 25 8.39 7.81 -8.94
CA ILE A 25 7.41 7.71 -10.03
C ILE A 25 6.35 8.83 -10.02
N ASP A 26 6.31 9.66 -8.98
CA ASP A 26 5.42 10.84 -8.88
C ASP A 26 5.81 11.99 -9.83
N GLY A 27 6.87 11.82 -10.63
CA GLY A 27 7.26 12.78 -11.67
C GLY A 27 6.36 12.80 -12.92
N LEU A 28 5.37 11.91 -12.98
CA LEU A 28 4.41 11.80 -14.09
C LEU A 28 2.96 11.95 -13.58
N ASP A 29 2.17 12.75 -14.29
CA ASP A 29 0.76 13.02 -13.96
C ASP A 29 -0.06 11.72 -13.84
N GLY A 30 -0.65 11.50 -12.66
CA GLY A 30 -1.56 10.39 -12.40
C GLY A 30 -0.90 9.02 -12.21
N LEU A 31 0.42 8.88 -12.41
CA LEU A 31 1.09 7.57 -12.31
C LEU A 31 1.12 7.05 -10.86
N ALA A 32 1.67 7.83 -9.93
CA ALA A 32 1.78 7.43 -8.53
C ALA A 32 0.40 7.18 -7.90
N ALA A 33 -0.57 8.06 -8.16
CA ALA A 33 -1.94 7.92 -7.68
C ALA A 33 -2.65 6.70 -8.27
N GLY A 34 -2.49 6.46 -9.57
CA GLY A 34 -3.10 5.31 -10.25
C GLY A 34 -2.54 3.98 -9.76
N VAL A 35 -1.22 3.85 -9.66
CA VAL A 35 -0.56 2.65 -9.12
C VAL A 35 -0.99 2.41 -7.67
N SER A 36 -1.06 3.47 -6.86
CA SER A 36 -1.49 3.37 -5.46
C SER A 36 -2.94 2.91 -5.34
N ALA A 37 -3.85 3.44 -6.18
CA ALA A 37 -5.25 3.04 -6.18
C ALA A 37 -5.42 1.55 -6.54
N ILE A 38 -4.73 1.09 -7.59
CA ILE A 38 -4.78 -0.32 -8.02
C ILE A 38 -4.20 -1.25 -6.96
N ALA A 39 -3.03 -0.92 -6.41
CA ALA A 39 -2.38 -1.73 -5.39
C ALA A 39 -3.21 -1.81 -4.10
N ALA A 40 -3.75 -0.67 -3.64
CA ALA A 40 -4.60 -0.62 -2.47
C ALA A 40 -5.91 -1.41 -2.67
N LEU A 41 -6.53 -1.33 -3.86
CA LEU A 41 -7.71 -2.13 -4.17
C LEU A 41 -7.41 -3.63 -4.16
N ALA A 42 -6.28 -4.05 -4.75
CA ALA A 42 -5.85 -5.43 -4.74
C ALA A 42 -5.66 -5.95 -3.30
N LEU A 43 -4.96 -5.18 -2.45
CA LEU A 43 -4.78 -5.49 -1.03
C LEU A 43 -6.11 -5.56 -0.26
N ALA A 44 -7.07 -4.68 -0.57
CA ALA A 44 -8.39 -4.69 0.05
C ALA A 44 -9.17 -5.97 -0.30
N LEU A 45 -9.22 -6.33 -1.59
CA LEU A 45 -9.90 -7.55 -2.06
C LEU A 45 -9.28 -8.81 -1.47
N MET A 46 -7.95 -8.85 -1.46
CA MET A 46 -7.17 -9.89 -0.84
C MET A 46 -7.51 -10.04 0.66
N ALA A 47 -7.54 -8.94 1.41
CA ALA A 47 -7.85 -8.96 2.84
C ALA A 47 -9.29 -9.40 3.12
N LEU A 48 -10.23 -9.09 2.23
CA LEU A 48 -11.61 -9.58 2.31
C LEU A 48 -11.70 -11.10 2.07
N GLN A 49 -10.95 -11.64 1.11
CA GLN A 49 -10.95 -13.08 0.82
C GLN A 49 -10.37 -13.91 1.97
N ALA A 50 -9.44 -13.35 2.72
CA ALA A 50 -8.86 -14.01 3.88
C ALA A 50 -9.57 -13.69 5.19
N ALA A 51 -10.73 -13.02 5.16
CA ALA A 51 -11.43 -12.57 6.38
C ALA A 51 -11.70 -13.69 7.39
N ASP A 52 -11.90 -14.93 6.91
CA ASP A 52 -12.19 -16.11 7.73
C ASP A 52 -10.93 -16.81 8.28
N MET A 53 -9.72 -16.35 7.93
CA MET A 53 -8.47 -16.91 8.46
C MET A 53 -8.25 -16.46 9.91
N LEU A 54 -8.49 -17.37 10.86
CA LEU A 54 -8.44 -17.13 12.30
C LEU A 54 -7.02 -16.99 12.90
N ASP A 55 -5.96 -17.45 12.20
CA ASP A 55 -4.58 -17.49 12.73
C ASP A 55 -3.72 -16.25 12.38
N GLN A 56 -4.36 -15.10 12.08
CA GLN A 56 -3.61 -13.87 11.78
C GLN A 56 -3.37 -13.00 13.03
N PRO A 57 -2.17 -12.40 13.19
CA PRO A 57 -1.88 -11.49 14.31
C PRO A 57 -2.75 -10.22 14.33
N TYR A 58 -3.31 -9.85 13.18
CA TYR A 58 -4.15 -8.68 13.00
C TYR A 58 -5.46 -9.08 12.32
N PRO A 59 -6.58 -8.44 12.67
CA PRO A 59 -7.85 -8.80 12.05
C PRO A 59 -7.90 -8.26 10.62
N ASN A 60 -8.17 -9.15 9.67
CA ASN A 60 -8.12 -8.86 8.23
C ASN A 60 -9.11 -7.76 7.80
N TRP A 61 -10.21 -7.56 8.52
CA TRP A 61 -11.16 -6.48 8.25
C TRP A 61 -10.54 -5.08 8.42
N LEU A 62 -9.60 -4.88 9.36
CA LEU A 62 -8.91 -3.59 9.51
C LEU A 62 -7.99 -3.31 8.32
N ILE A 63 -7.30 -4.33 7.82
CA ILE A 63 -6.44 -4.23 6.63
C ILE A 63 -7.30 -3.89 5.42
N ALA A 64 -8.44 -4.57 5.25
CA ALA A 64 -9.37 -4.34 4.16
C ALA A 64 -9.93 -2.91 4.15
N ILE A 65 -10.40 -2.41 5.29
CA ILE A 65 -10.94 -1.04 5.40
C ILE A 65 -9.84 0.00 5.14
N THR A 66 -8.64 -0.19 5.70
CA THR A 66 -7.54 0.75 5.52
C THR A 66 -7.09 0.79 4.05
N ALA A 67 -6.95 -0.37 3.41
CA ALA A 67 -6.61 -0.47 2.00
C ALA A 67 -7.72 0.13 1.11
N ALA A 68 -9.00 -0.11 1.41
CA ALA A 68 -10.12 0.51 0.69
C ALA A 68 -10.14 2.04 0.85
N ALA A 69 -9.82 2.56 2.04
CA ALA A 69 -9.72 4.00 2.27
C ALA A 69 -8.61 4.64 1.44
N ILE A 70 -7.44 3.98 1.33
CA ILE A 70 -6.34 4.43 0.47
C ILE A 70 -6.74 4.36 -1.00
N ALA A 71 -7.40 3.28 -1.43
CA ALA A 71 -7.89 3.16 -2.81
C ALA A 71 -8.87 4.29 -3.16
N GLY A 72 -9.80 4.60 -2.26
CA GLY A 72 -10.74 5.71 -2.40
C GLY A 72 -10.05 7.08 -2.41
N ALA A 73 -9.11 7.32 -1.50
CA ALA A 73 -8.35 8.56 -1.44
C ALA A 73 -7.48 8.77 -2.70
N ALA A 74 -6.74 7.73 -3.12
CA ALA A 74 -5.92 7.76 -4.33
C ALA A 74 -6.77 7.90 -5.60
N GLY A 75 -7.92 7.23 -5.69
CA GLY A 75 -8.85 7.37 -6.81
C GLY A 75 -9.52 8.74 -6.88
N GLY A 76 -9.91 9.30 -5.72
CA GLY A 76 -10.45 10.67 -5.64
C GLY A 76 -9.41 11.71 -6.01
N PHE A 77 -8.18 11.55 -5.52
CA PHE A 77 -7.04 12.40 -5.88
C PHE A 77 -6.69 12.29 -7.37
N LEU A 78 -6.70 11.07 -7.92
CA LEU A 78 -6.41 10.79 -9.33
C LEU A 78 -7.31 11.62 -10.26
N ARG A 79 -8.58 11.88 -9.91
CA ARG A 79 -9.46 12.73 -10.72
C ARG A 79 -8.91 14.15 -10.94
N TYR A 80 -8.16 14.69 -9.98
CA TYR A 80 -7.54 16.02 -10.05
C TYR A 80 -6.08 15.97 -10.52
N ASN A 81 -5.45 14.81 -10.42
CA ASN A 81 -4.06 14.57 -10.80
C ASN A 81 -3.92 13.92 -12.20
N PHE A 82 -5.03 13.54 -12.85
CA PHE A 82 -5.03 13.01 -14.21
C PHE A 82 -4.64 14.09 -15.22
N ASN A 83 -3.85 13.72 -16.23
CA ASN A 83 -3.34 14.65 -17.24
C ASN A 83 -4.47 15.44 -17.94
N PRO A 84 -4.44 16.78 -17.96
CA PRO A 84 -3.44 17.69 -17.34
C PRO A 84 -3.65 17.87 -15.84
N ALA A 85 -2.63 17.61 -15.02
CA ALA A 85 -2.75 17.66 -13.56
C ALA A 85 -3.09 19.07 -13.04
N ARG A 86 -4.06 19.14 -12.13
CA ARG A 86 -4.48 20.37 -11.43
C ARG A 86 -3.90 20.48 -10.03
N ILE A 87 -3.63 19.34 -9.40
CA ILE A 87 -3.07 19.23 -8.05
C ILE A 87 -1.95 18.19 -8.11
N PHE A 88 -0.77 18.57 -7.60
CA PHE A 88 0.39 17.68 -7.50
C PHE A 88 0.42 16.98 -6.14
N MET A 89 0.88 15.74 -6.14
CA MET A 89 0.94 14.91 -4.93
C MET A 89 2.11 15.36 -4.04
N GLY A 90 3.28 15.57 -4.65
CA GLY A 90 4.48 16.01 -3.97
C GLY A 90 5.09 14.89 -3.11
N THR A 91 6.32 15.12 -2.66
CA THR A 91 7.09 14.11 -1.89
C THR A 91 6.36 13.61 -0.65
N GLY A 92 5.63 14.48 0.05
CA GLY A 92 4.87 14.08 1.24
C GLY A 92 3.74 13.07 0.92
N GLY A 93 2.97 13.32 -0.15
CA GLY A 93 1.89 12.42 -0.56
C GLY A 93 2.41 11.10 -1.13
N ALA A 94 3.45 11.15 -1.96
CA ALA A 94 4.02 9.98 -2.61
C ALA A 94 4.67 9.03 -1.60
N GLN A 95 5.44 9.57 -0.64
CA GLN A 95 6.05 8.77 0.42
C GLN A 95 5.00 8.19 1.38
N PHE A 96 3.95 8.95 1.69
CA PHE A 96 2.84 8.46 2.52
C PHE A 96 2.13 7.27 1.87
N LEU A 97 1.73 7.39 0.59
CA LEU A 97 1.09 6.28 -0.13
C LEU A 97 2.02 5.06 -0.21
N GLY A 98 3.29 5.26 -0.55
CA GLY A 98 4.27 4.17 -0.57
C GLY A 98 4.47 3.50 0.79
N PHE A 99 4.53 4.28 1.87
CA PHE A 99 4.68 3.75 3.24
C PHE A 99 3.46 2.90 3.64
N MET A 100 2.26 3.42 3.40
CA MET A 100 1.02 2.72 3.73
C MET A 100 0.87 1.42 2.95
N LEU A 101 1.14 1.44 1.64
CA LEU A 101 1.09 0.24 0.79
C LEU A 101 2.14 -0.79 1.22
N ALA A 102 3.36 -0.35 1.53
CA ALA A 102 4.40 -1.24 2.02
C ALA A 102 4.01 -1.89 3.35
N GLY A 103 3.53 -1.11 4.32
CA GLY A 103 3.07 -1.61 5.62
C GLY A 103 1.91 -2.58 5.48
N LEU A 104 0.89 -2.24 4.69
CA LEU A 104 -0.26 -3.11 4.43
C LEU A 104 0.15 -4.40 3.70
N SER A 105 1.14 -4.36 2.80
CA SER A 105 1.64 -5.58 2.16
C SER A 105 2.37 -6.51 3.12
N VAL A 106 3.05 -5.97 4.14
CA VAL A 106 3.75 -6.78 5.15
C VAL A 106 2.76 -7.40 6.14
N ILE A 107 1.78 -6.62 6.59
CA ILE A 107 0.77 -7.07 7.55
C ILE A 107 -0.27 -7.97 6.87
N GLY A 108 -0.70 -7.60 5.67
CA GLY A 108 -1.68 -8.32 4.86
C GLY A 108 -1.10 -9.41 3.98
N ALA A 109 0.21 -9.68 4.04
CA ALA A 109 0.76 -10.90 3.46
C ALA A 109 0.12 -12.08 4.17
N PHE A 110 -0.87 -12.72 3.53
CA PHE A 110 -1.53 -13.93 4.02
C PHE A 110 -0.46 -14.99 4.20
N LYS A 111 0.06 -15.07 5.42
CA LYS A 111 0.88 -16.17 5.86
C LYS A 111 -0.04 -17.37 6.00
N THR A 112 -0.36 -18.02 4.88
CA THR A 112 -0.76 -19.42 4.89
C THR A 112 0.51 -20.21 5.16
N ALA A 113 0.95 -20.22 6.41
CA ALA A 113 1.92 -21.19 6.88
C ALA A 113 1.14 -22.46 7.19
N THR A 114 1.20 -23.42 6.27
CA THR A 114 0.99 -24.84 6.60
C THR A 114 2.17 -25.34 7.44
#